data_AF-A0A382GEX6-F1
#
_entry.id   AF-A0A382GEX6-F1
#
_cell.length_a   1.000
_cell.length_b   1.000
_cell.length_c   1.000
_cell.angle_alpha   90.00
_cell.angle_beta   90.00
_cell.angle_gamma   90.00
#
_symmetry.space_group_name_H-M   'P 1'
#
loop_
_entity.id
_entity.type
_entity.pdbx_description
1 polymer ?
#
loop_
_entity_poly.entity_id
_entity_poly.type
_entity_poly.pdbx_seq_one_letter_code
_entity_poly.pdbx_strand_id
1 'polypeptide(L)'
;MSLDVLNPFDQSLVCSLDYDEGPGLEAKIAAAHEAAERWREVPLDDRIEQVREGLERFRGESERIAADVSRQMGKPIAQARGEVGTVFARADHMLEIAPEALAPEVLPPIDDFHRRIEHAPLGVVFNLAAWNYPLIIPVNVIVPALAAGNVVLLKHSAKTPLCGQAFEEAFGSLEVPGLVTNLVLTHAETARVIADPRVNHLSFTGSVEGGRA
;
A
#
# COMPACT_ATOMS: atom_id res chain seq x y z
N MET A 1 -23.10 -9.18 -2.79
CA MET A 1 -22.50 -9.54 -4.10
C MET A 1 -21.03 -9.81 -3.85
N SER A 2 -20.42 -10.76 -4.56
CA SER A 2 -18.97 -11.02 -4.50
C SER A 2 -18.28 -10.44 -5.74
N LEU A 3 -16.98 -10.19 -5.61
CA LEU A 3 -16.06 -9.94 -6.71
C LEU A 3 -15.49 -11.26 -7.20
N ASP A 4 -15.92 -11.70 -8.37
CA ASP A 4 -15.36 -12.87 -9.05
C ASP A 4 -14.27 -12.45 -10.04
N VAL A 5 -13.11 -13.09 -9.95
CA VAL A 5 -11.99 -12.86 -10.87
C VAL A 5 -11.80 -14.10 -11.72
N LEU A 6 -11.94 -13.93 -13.03
CA LEU A 6 -11.75 -14.99 -14.00
C LEU A 6 -10.37 -14.87 -14.64
N ASN A 7 -9.76 -16.03 -14.91
CA ASN A 7 -8.52 -16.11 -15.65
C ASN A 7 -8.78 -15.64 -17.09
N PRO A 8 -8.05 -14.62 -17.60
CA PRO A 8 -8.33 -14.05 -18.91
C PRO A 8 -8.04 -15.02 -20.06
N PHE A 9 -7.24 -16.07 -19.85
CA PHE A 9 -6.90 -17.06 -20.88
C PHE A 9 -8.01 -18.09 -21.10
N ASP A 10 -8.54 -18.68 -20.03
CA ASP A 10 -9.45 -19.85 -20.09
C ASP A 10 -10.82 -19.61 -19.42
N GLN A 11 -11.04 -18.41 -18.85
CA GLN A 11 -12.25 -18.02 -18.13
C GLN A 11 -12.54 -18.86 -16.87
N SER A 12 -11.57 -19.64 -16.38
CA SER A 12 -11.70 -20.34 -15.10
C SER A 12 -11.73 -19.35 -13.93
N LEU A 13 -12.47 -19.67 -12.87
CA LEU A 13 -12.50 -18.87 -11.66
C LEU A 13 -11.13 -18.92 -10.95
N VAL A 14 -10.52 -17.75 -10.72
CA VAL A 14 -9.27 -17.62 -9.97
C VAL A 14 -9.56 -17.45 -8.48
N CYS A 15 -10.44 -16.52 -8.14
CA CYS A 15 -10.91 -16.27 -6.78
C CYS A 15 -12.30 -15.60 -6.78
N SER A 16 -12.97 -15.70 -5.64
CA SER A 16 -14.19 -14.94 -5.32
C SER A 16 -13.98 -14.27 -3.97
N LEU A 17 -14.20 -12.97 -3.89
CA LEU A 17 -13.96 -12.17 -2.69
C LEU A 17 -15.22 -11.39 -2.32
N ASP A 18 -15.55 -11.31 -1.04
CA ASP A 18 -16.62 -10.45 -0.56
C ASP A 18 -16.19 -8.98 -0.60
N TYR A 19 -17.13 -8.08 -0.88
CA TYR A 19 -16.88 -6.65 -0.75
C TYR A 19 -16.88 -6.23 0.72
N ASP A 20 -15.93 -5.38 1.08
CA ASP A 20 -15.94 -4.65 2.34
C ASP A 20 -17.04 -3.58 2.29
N GLU A 21 -18.02 -3.71 3.18
CA GLU A 21 -19.16 -2.80 3.27
C GLU A 21 -19.61 -2.59 4.73
N GLY A 22 -20.35 -1.51 4.95
CA GLY A 22 -21.03 -1.23 6.21
C GLY A 22 -20.09 -1.29 7.43
N PRO A 23 -20.46 -2.00 8.52
CA PRO A 23 -19.66 -2.07 9.74
C PRO A 23 -18.27 -2.68 9.55
N GLY A 24 -18.09 -3.60 8.60
CA GLY A 24 -16.80 -4.24 8.35
C GLY A 24 -15.79 -3.27 7.75
N LEU A 25 -16.24 -2.46 6.78
CA LEU A 25 -15.43 -1.40 6.21
C LEU A 25 -15.08 -0.34 7.25
N GLU A 26 -16.06 0.10 8.04
CA GLU A 26 -15.85 1.10 9.09
C GLU A 26 -14.79 0.63 10.11
N ALA A 27 -14.83 -0.63 10.53
CA ALA A 27 -13.85 -1.21 11.44
C ALA A 27 -12.43 -1.19 10.84
N LYS A 28 -12.28 -1.48 9.55
CA LYS A 28 -10.98 -1.41 8.86
C LYS A 28 -10.43 0.02 8.80
N ILE A 29 -11.27 1.02 8.52
CA ILE A 29 -10.85 2.43 8.50
C ILE A 29 -10.46 2.90 9.90
N ALA A 30 -11.25 2.55 10.93
CA ALA A 30 -10.94 2.88 12.31
C ALA A 30 -9.61 2.25 12.76
N ALA A 31 -9.40 0.97 12.46
CA ALA A 31 -8.16 0.27 12.78
C ALA A 31 -6.94 0.88 12.09
N ALA A 32 -7.07 1.29 10.82
CA ALA A 32 -5.99 1.99 10.11
C ALA A 32 -5.68 3.35 10.77
N HIS A 33 -6.70 4.10 11.18
CA HIS A 33 -6.50 5.37 11.88
C HIS A 33 -5.75 5.17 13.21
N GLU A 34 -6.14 4.17 14.02
CA GLU A 34 -5.42 3.84 15.25
C GLU A 34 -3.98 3.37 15.00
N ALA A 35 -3.76 2.59 13.94
CA ALA A 35 -2.43 2.17 13.54
C ALA A 35 -1.56 3.37 13.13
N ALA A 36 -2.12 4.36 12.44
CA ALA A 36 -1.42 5.60 12.07
C ALA A 36 -0.93 6.37 13.30
N GLU A 37 -1.77 6.48 14.34
CA GLU A 37 -1.42 7.18 15.59
C GLU A 37 -0.32 6.47 16.38
N ARG A 38 -0.16 5.15 16.22
CA ARG A 38 0.95 4.39 16.82
C ARG A 38 2.20 4.47 15.94
N TRP A 39 2.02 4.31 14.63
CA TRP A 39 3.11 4.21 13.66
C TRP A 39 3.90 5.52 13.53
N ARG A 40 3.22 6.67 13.65
CA ARG A 40 3.86 7.99 13.62
C ARG A 40 4.90 8.20 14.73
N GLU A 41 4.76 7.50 15.85
CA GLU A 41 5.66 7.60 17.01
C GLU A 41 6.89 6.69 16.89
N VAL A 42 6.89 5.75 15.94
CA VAL A 42 8.02 4.84 15.70
C VAL A 42 9.17 5.61 15.01
N PRO A 43 10.41 5.59 15.53
CA PRO A 43 11.56 6.24 14.89
C PRO A 43 11.81 5.77 13.45
N LEU A 44 12.37 6.63 12.59
CA LEU A 44 12.57 6.32 11.17
C LEU A 44 13.37 5.03 10.95
N ASP A 45 14.45 4.82 11.70
CA ASP A 45 15.31 3.63 11.54
C ASP A 45 14.52 2.34 11.83
N ASP A 46 13.72 2.33 12.90
CA ASP A 46 12.85 1.22 13.28
C ASP A 46 11.73 1.01 12.24
N ARG A 47 11.19 2.10 11.67
CA ARG A 47 10.22 2.01 10.56
C ARG A 47 10.85 1.34 9.34
N ILE A 48 12.08 1.72 8.98
CA ILE A 48 12.79 1.12 7.85
C ILE A 48 13.02 -0.37 8.10
N GLU A 49 13.42 -0.77 9.31
CA GLU A 49 13.62 -2.18 9.67
C GLU A 49 12.33 -2.99 9.53
N GLN A 50 11.23 -2.52 10.10
CA GLN A 50 9.94 -3.22 10.00
C GLN A 50 9.42 -3.28 8.56
N VAL A 51 9.64 -2.24 7.75
CA VAL A 51 9.28 -2.29 6.32
C VAL A 51 10.11 -3.33 5.58
N ARG A 52 11.42 -3.46 5.89
CA ARG A 52 12.27 -4.52 5.34
C ARG A 52 11.79 -5.91 5.77
N GLU A 53 11.37 -6.07 7.01
CA GLU A 53 10.81 -7.33 7.49
C GLU A 53 9.55 -7.72 6.71
N GLY A 54 8.62 -6.78 6.51
CA GLY A 54 7.42 -7.00 5.69
C GLY A 54 7.77 -7.39 4.24
N LEU A 55 8.76 -6.73 3.65
CA LEU A 55 9.25 -7.05 2.31
C LEU A 55 9.89 -8.44 2.24
N GLU A 56 10.59 -8.89 3.28
CA GLU A 56 11.17 -10.23 3.30
C GLU A 56 10.09 -11.32 3.42
N ARG A 57 9.01 -11.05 4.17
CA ARG A 57 7.81 -11.92 4.18
C ARG A 57 7.15 -11.98 2.80
N PHE A 58 7.02 -10.84 2.13
CA PHE A 58 6.54 -10.79 0.74
C PHE A 58 7.46 -11.60 -0.20
N ARG A 59 8.77 -11.55 0.02
CA ARG A 59 9.76 -12.32 -0.74
C ARG A 59 9.58 -13.83 -0.56
N GLY A 60 9.27 -14.29 0.65
CA GLY A 60 8.95 -15.71 0.92
C GLY A 60 7.81 -16.25 0.05
N GLU A 61 6.86 -15.40 -0.31
CA GLU A 61 5.67 -15.73 -1.10
C GLU A 61 5.81 -15.43 -2.61
N SER A 62 7.01 -15.07 -3.07
CA SER A 62 7.26 -14.57 -4.44
C SER A 62 6.67 -15.43 -5.55
N GLU A 63 6.79 -16.76 -5.45
CA GLU A 63 6.32 -17.67 -6.49
C GLU A 63 4.78 -17.74 -6.53
N ARG A 64 4.14 -17.78 -5.35
CA ARG A 64 2.68 -17.72 -5.25
C ARG A 64 2.16 -16.41 -5.82
N ILE A 65 2.76 -15.29 -5.42
CA ILE A 65 2.37 -13.95 -5.87
C ILE A 65 2.54 -13.81 -7.38
N ALA A 66 3.65 -14.29 -7.95
CA ALA A 66 3.86 -14.29 -9.40
C ALA A 66 2.81 -15.14 -10.14
N ALA A 67 2.47 -16.33 -9.61
CA ALA A 67 1.44 -17.18 -10.17
C ALA A 67 0.05 -16.52 -10.10
N ASP A 68 -0.30 -15.89 -8.98
CA ASP A 68 -1.56 -15.17 -8.81
C ASP A 68 -1.67 -14.00 -9.80
N VAL A 69 -0.59 -13.24 -9.99
CA VAL A 69 -0.55 -12.18 -10.99
C VAL A 69 -0.80 -12.76 -12.40
N SER A 70 -0.09 -13.82 -12.78
CA SER A 70 -0.28 -14.45 -14.09
C SER A 70 -1.69 -14.96 -14.30
N ARG A 71 -2.29 -15.60 -13.29
CA ARG A 71 -3.65 -16.14 -13.36
C ARG A 71 -4.71 -15.05 -13.45
N GLN A 72 -4.53 -13.93 -12.74
CA GLN A 72 -5.52 -12.85 -12.69
C GLN A 72 -5.51 -11.94 -13.92
N MET A 73 -4.32 -11.56 -14.42
CA MET A 73 -4.21 -10.57 -15.52
C MET A 73 -3.49 -11.07 -16.77
N GLY A 74 -3.09 -12.35 -16.82
CA GLY A 74 -2.62 -13.01 -18.04
C GLY A 74 -1.18 -12.71 -18.43
N LYS A 75 -0.44 -11.96 -17.62
CA LYS A 75 1.00 -11.72 -17.85
C LYS A 75 1.78 -13.03 -17.82
N PRO A 76 2.69 -13.29 -18.77
CA PRO A 76 3.56 -14.46 -18.74
C PRO A 76 4.29 -14.61 -17.41
N ILE A 77 4.37 -15.83 -16.88
CA ILE A 77 4.94 -16.09 -15.54
C ILE A 77 6.37 -15.57 -15.37
N ALA A 78 7.19 -15.62 -16.43
CA ALA A 78 8.54 -15.05 -16.42
C ALA A 78 8.52 -13.52 -16.19
N GLN A 79 7.58 -12.80 -16.79
CA GLN A 79 7.41 -11.36 -16.57
C GLN A 79 6.81 -11.07 -15.19
N ALA A 80 5.90 -11.92 -14.69
CA ALA A 80 5.36 -11.78 -13.35
C ALA A 80 6.45 -11.93 -12.27
N ARG A 81 7.32 -12.94 -12.39
CA ARG A 81 8.51 -13.10 -11.54
C ARG A 81 9.47 -11.91 -11.65
N GLY A 82 9.68 -11.38 -12.86
CA GLY A 82 10.48 -10.18 -13.07
C GLY A 82 9.89 -8.95 -12.36
N GLU A 83 8.57 -8.80 -12.36
CA GLU A 83 7.90 -7.74 -11.60
C GLU A 83 8.11 -7.90 -10.09
N VAL A 84 7.97 -9.11 -9.55
CA VAL A 84 8.26 -9.40 -8.13
C VAL A 84 9.70 -9.00 -7.78
N GLY A 85 10.68 -9.33 -8.62
CA GLY A 85 12.06 -8.87 -8.43
C GLY A 85 12.20 -7.33 -8.40
N THR A 86 11.40 -6.64 -9.21
CA THR A 86 11.42 -5.17 -9.31
C THR A 86 10.80 -4.50 -8.08
N VAL A 87 9.87 -5.16 -7.38
CA VAL A 87 9.32 -4.70 -6.09
C VAL A 87 10.44 -4.43 -5.10
N PHE A 88 11.37 -5.38 -4.96
CA PHE A 88 12.49 -5.26 -4.02
C PHE A 88 13.48 -4.18 -4.43
N ALA A 89 13.86 -4.12 -5.71
CA ALA A 89 14.77 -3.09 -6.20
C ALA A 89 14.21 -1.67 -5.98
N ARG A 90 12.88 -1.48 -6.17
CA ARG A 90 12.20 -0.22 -5.88
C ARG A 90 12.18 0.08 -4.39
N ALA A 91 11.80 -0.91 -3.59
CA ALA A 91 11.69 -0.76 -2.15
C ALA A 91 13.04 -0.43 -1.49
N ASP A 92 14.09 -1.16 -1.85
CA ASP A 92 15.45 -0.95 -1.34
C ASP A 92 15.92 0.48 -1.60
N HIS A 93 15.75 0.96 -2.83
CA HIS A 93 16.10 2.33 -3.18
C HIS A 93 15.30 3.37 -2.38
N MET A 94 13.98 3.20 -2.25
CA MET A 94 13.14 4.15 -1.49
C MET A 94 13.51 4.18 0.00
N LEU A 95 13.88 3.04 0.59
CA LEU A 95 14.33 2.97 1.98
C LEU A 95 15.74 3.54 2.17
N GLU A 96 16.63 3.34 1.20
CA GLU A 96 17.98 3.90 1.20
C GLU A 96 17.97 5.44 1.24
N ILE A 97 17.10 6.07 0.45
CA ILE A 97 17.02 7.54 0.37
C ILE A 97 16.13 8.16 1.47
N ALA A 98 15.36 7.36 2.22
CA ALA A 98 14.39 7.87 3.20
C ALA A 98 15.03 8.77 4.29
N PRO A 99 16.21 8.44 4.87
CA PRO A 99 16.85 9.30 5.87
C PRO A 99 17.19 10.70 5.34
N GLU A 100 17.69 10.80 4.11
CA GLU A 100 17.98 12.09 3.47
C GLU A 100 16.70 12.82 3.11
N ALA A 101 15.74 12.13 2.48
CA ALA A 101 14.49 12.72 2.00
C ALA A 101 13.57 13.23 3.13
N LEU A 102 13.70 12.68 4.34
CA LEU A 102 12.91 13.06 5.52
C LEU A 102 13.69 13.89 6.54
N ALA A 103 14.96 14.22 6.26
CA ALA A 103 15.79 14.98 7.17
C ALA A 103 15.22 16.40 7.39
N PRO A 104 15.27 16.94 8.62
CA PRO A 104 14.88 18.31 8.86
C PRO A 104 15.76 19.32 8.12
N GLU A 105 15.15 20.37 7.56
CA GLU A 105 15.89 21.51 7.01
C GLU A 105 16.29 22.45 8.15
N VAL A 106 17.59 22.59 8.41
CA VAL A 106 18.11 23.49 9.44
C VAL A 106 18.20 24.90 8.87
N LEU A 107 17.49 25.85 9.49
CA LEU A 107 17.46 27.25 9.05
C LEU A 107 18.69 28.02 9.56
N PRO A 108 19.07 29.16 8.94
CA PRO A 108 20.19 29.97 9.39
C PRO A 108 20.09 30.31 10.88
N PRO A 109 21.22 30.36 11.60
CA PRO A 109 21.22 30.61 13.04
C PRO A 109 20.72 32.03 13.36
N ILE A 110 19.99 32.15 14.46
CA ILE A 110 19.73 33.43 15.15
C ILE A 110 20.16 33.21 16.59
N ASP A 111 20.78 34.22 17.18
CA ASP A 111 21.21 34.17 18.58
C ASP A 111 20.06 33.70 19.49
N ASP A 112 20.35 32.75 20.37
CA ASP A 112 19.41 32.12 21.31
C ASP A 112 18.25 31.29 20.71
N PHE A 113 18.21 31.06 19.39
CA PHE A 113 17.16 30.24 18.75
C PHE A 113 17.72 29.11 17.87
N HIS A 114 17.20 27.89 18.05
CA HIS A 114 17.34 26.81 17.08
C HIS A 114 16.07 26.69 16.22
N ARG A 115 16.22 26.69 14.90
CA ARG A 115 15.10 26.71 13.95
C ARG A 115 15.29 25.63 12.90
N ARG A 116 14.27 24.82 12.68
CA ARG A 116 14.24 23.79 11.64
C ARG A 116 12.84 23.61 11.08
N ILE A 117 12.75 23.11 9.85
CA ILE A 117 11.51 22.62 9.23
C ILE A 117 11.56 21.10 9.27
N GLU A 118 10.47 20.47 9.71
CA GLU A 118 10.38 19.02 9.86
C GLU A 118 9.27 18.45 8.97
N HIS A 119 9.46 17.20 8.57
CA HIS A 119 8.47 16.42 7.84
C HIS A 119 7.67 15.57 8.83
N ALA A 120 6.38 15.89 8.99
CA ALA A 120 5.46 15.11 9.80
C ALA A 120 4.63 14.14 8.93
N PRO A 121 4.30 12.93 9.42
CA PRO A 121 3.37 12.05 8.73
C PRO A 121 2.00 12.68 8.53
N LEU A 122 1.34 12.35 7.43
CA LEU A 122 -0.03 12.79 7.12
C LEU A 122 -1.08 11.99 7.88
N GLY A 123 -0.85 10.67 8.06
CA GLY A 123 -1.77 9.74 8.72
C GLY A 123 -2.11 8.56 7.82
N VAL A 124 -3.37 8.43 7.39
CA VAL A 124 -3.83 7.32 6.54
C VAL A 124 -3.72 7.71 5.06
N VAL A 125 -2.96 6.92 4.29
CA VAL A 125 -2.85 7.02 2.83
C VAL A 125 -3.79 6.02 2.19
N PHE A 126 -4.72 6.48 1.35
CA PHE A 126 -5.55 5.61 0.54
C PHE A 126 -4.93 5.42 -0.85
N ASN A 127 -4.51 4.20 -1.16
CA ASN A 127 -3.87 3.83 -2.41
C ASN A 127 -4.85 3.07 -3.32
N LEU A 128 -5.16 3.66 -4.47
CA LEU A 128 -5.99 3.09 -5.52
C LEU A 128 -5.09 2.60 -6.67
N ALA A 129 -4.71 1.32 -6.62
CA ALA A 129 -3.73 0.74 -7.52
C ALA A 129 -4.37 0.16 -8.81
N ALA A 130 -3.70 0.38 -9.96
CA ALA A 130 -4.11 -0.21 -11.23
C ALA A 130 -3.67 -1.68 -11.39
N TRP A 131 -4.17 -2.34 -12.44
CA TRP A 131 -4.01 -3.77 -12.67
C TRP A 131 -2.82 -4.17 -13.56
N ASN A 132 -2.27 -3.24 -14.34
CA ASN A 132 -1.32 -3.55 -15.42
C ASN A 132 0.12 -3.80 -14.90
N TYR A 133 0.51 -3.14 -13.81
CA TYR A 133 1.72 -3.45 -13.03
C TYR A 133 1.32 -3.60 -11.56
N PRO A 134 0.65 -4.72 -11.23
CA PRO A 134 -0.11 -4.84 -10.00
C PRO A 134 0.75 -4.88 -8.73
N LEU A 135 2.06 -5.03 -8.82
CA LEU A 135 2.97 -5.00 -7.67
C LEU A 135 3.81 -3.73 -7.64
N ILE A 136 4.29 -3.25 -8.80
CA ILE A 136 5.13 -2.04 -8.85
C ILE A 136 4.32 -0.78 -8.53
N ILE A 137 3.08 -0.67 -9.02
CA ILE A 137 2.23 0.50 -8.74
C ILE A 137 2.02 0.66 -7.23
N PRO A 138 1.53 -0.36 -6.50
CA PRO A 138 1.31 -0.20 -5.06
C PRO A 138 2.60 -0.08 -4.26
N VAL A 139 3.68 -0.80 -4.56
CA VAL A 139 4.92 -0.70 -3.75
C VAL A 139 5.53 0.70 -3.78
N ASN A 140 5.41 1.41 -4.90
CA ASN A 140 5.86 2.81 -5.05
C ASN A 140 5.08 3.80 -4.17
N VAL A 141 3.97 3.37 -3.56
CA VAL A 141 3.20 4.15 -2.59
C VAL A 141 3.39 3.59 -1.19
N ILE A 142 3.31 2.26 -1.03
CA ILE A 142 3.38 1.59 0.27
C ILE A 142 4.69 1.90 0.98
N VAL A 143 5.83 1.61 0.34
CA VAL A 143 7.14 1.74 0.98
C VAL A 143 7.43 3.18 1.44
N PRO A 144 7.29 4.21 0.59
CA PRO A 144 7.57 5.57 1.04
C PRO A 144 6.52 6.10 2.03
N ALA A 145 5.25 5.68 1.92
CA ALA A 145 4.23 6.05 2.91
C ALA A 145 4.59 5.51 4.30
N LEU A 146 4.93 4.23 4.40
CA LEU A 146 5.33 3.59 5.66
C LEU A 146 6.61 4.20 6.22
N ALA A 147 7.64 4.41 5.39
CA ALA A 147 8.89 5.05 5.81
C ALA A 147 8.66 6.48 6.35
N ALA A 148 7.73 7.23 5.73
CA ALA A 148 7.31 8.55 6.17
C ALA A 148 6.35 8.56 7.37
N GLY A 149 6.09 7.41 8.02
CA GLY A 149 5.28 7.30 9.23
C GLY A 149 3.77 7.27 9.00
N ASN A 150 3.33 6.99 7.77
CA ASN A 150 1.92 6.81 7.42
C ASN A 150 1.55 5.33 7.40
N VAL A 151 0.26 5.03 7.39
CA VAL A 151 -0.26 3.68 7.08
C VAL A 151 -1.04 3.70 5.77
N VAL A 152 -1.29 2.53 5.19
CA VAL A 152 -1.91 2.43 3.87
C VAL A 152 -3.19 1.61 3.91
N LEU A 153 -4.29 2.24 3.50
CA LEU A 153 -5.46 1.53 2.98
C LEU A 153 -5.19 1.25 1.50
N LEU A 154 -5.15 -0.01 1.11
CA LEU A 154 -4.91 -0.42 -0.27
C LEU A 154 -6.20 -0.96 -0.87
N LYS A 155 -6.75 -0.26 -1.87
CA LYS A 155 -7.76 -0.85 -2.74
C LYS A 155 -7.14 -1.15 -4.09
N HIS A 156 -6.91 -2.44 -4.34
CA HIS A 156 -6.41 -2.90 -5.63
C HIS A 156 -7.52 -2.87 -6.70
N SER A 157 -7.11 -2.98 -7.96
CA SER A 157 -8.03 -3.19 -9.06
C SER A 157 -8.79 -4.51 -8.88
N ALA A 158 -10.08 -4.49 -9.22
CA ALA A 158 -10.91 -5.69 -9.28
C ALA A 158 -10.37 -6.77 -10.23
N LYS A 159 -9.41 -6.45 -11.10
CA LYS A 159 -8.74 -7.41 -11.99
C LYS A 159 -7.61 -8.19 -11.33
N THR A 160 -7.03 -7.68 -10.24
CA THR A 160 -5.85 -8.26 -9.57
C THR A 160 -5.94 -8.18 -8.04
N PRO A 161 -7.11 -8.44 -7.42
CA PRO A 161 -7.31 -8.17 -5.99
C PRO A 161 -6.42 -9.00 -5.05
N LEU A 162 -5.99 -10.21 -5.44
CA LEU A 162 -5.10 -11.02 -4.59
C LEU A 162 -3.73 -10.35 -4.37
N CYS A 163 -3.33 -9.42 -5.25
CA CYS A 163 -2.10 -8.65 -5.04
C CYS A 163 -2.21 -7.73 -3.83
N GLY A 164 -3.40 -7.18 -3.56
CA GLY A 164 -3.62 -6.37 -2.36
C GLY A 164 -3.57 -7.20 -1.08
N GLN A 165 -4.15 -8.40 -1.10
CA GLN A 165 -4.05 -9.36 0.01
C GLN A 165 -2.61 -9.77 0.30
N ALA A 166 -1.79 -10.00 -0.73
CA ALA A 166 -0.38 -10.32 -0.55
C ALA A 166 0.40 -9.22 0.19
N PHE A 167 0.08 -7.94 -0.06
CA PHE A 167 0.67 -6.85 0.71
C PHE A 167 0.13 -6.81 2.15
N GLU A 168 -1.18 -6.95 2.37
CA GLU A 168 -1.74 -7.01 3.73
C GLU A 168 -1.13 -8.16 4.56
N GLU A 169 -1.02 -9.36 3.98
CA GLU A 169 -0.41 -10.53 4.62
C GLU A 169 1.05 -10.27 5.00
N ALA A 170 1.82 -9.69 4.08
CA ALA A 170 3.25 -9.42 4.28
C ALA A 170 3.52 -8.44 5.44
N PHE A 171 2.66 -7.44 5.62
CA PHE A 171 2.81 -6.40 6.65
C PHE A 171 1.95 -6.63 7.90
N GLY A 172 1.09 -7.67 7.91
CA GLY A 172 0.11 -7.89 8.98
C GLY A 172 0.66 -8.47 10.29
N SER A 173 1.90 -8.95 10.31
CA SER A 173 2.54 -9.58 11.49
C SER A 173 3.74 -8.79 12.02
N LEU A 174 3.79 -7.49 11.75
CA LEU A 174 4.81 -6.58 12.26
C LEU A 174 4.45 -6.09 13.67
N GLU A 175 5.37 -5.37 14.32
CA GLU A 175 5.19 -4.88 15.69
C GLU A 175 3.95 -3.97 15.81
N VAL A 176 3.76 -3.09 14.82
CA VAL A 176 2.50 -2.35 14.65
C VAL A 176 1.64 -3.09 13.62
N PRO A 177 0.49 -3.67 14.01
CA PRO A 177 -0.41 -4.31 13.07
C PRO A 177 -1.15 -3.27 12.21
N GLY A 178 -1.59 -3.67 11.02
CA GLY A 178 -2.44 -2.82 10.17
C GLY A 178 -1.70 -1.71 9.42
N LEU A 179 -0.38 -1.85 9.22
CA LEU A 179 0.38 -0.90 8.39
C LEU A 179 -0.12 -0.87 6.95
N VAL A 180 -0.55 -2.02 6.42
CA VAL A 180 -1.23 -2.12 5.13
C VAL A 180 -2.51 -2.93 5.32
N THR A 181 -3.63 -2.34 4.97
CA THR A 181 -4.96 -2.97 5.05
C THR A 181 -5.55 -3.05 3.64
N ASN A 182 -5.89 -4.25 3.20
CA ASN A 182 -6.49 -4.47 1.89
C ASN A 182 -8.01 -4.27 1.95
N LEU A 183 -8.52 -3.50 1.00
CA LEU A 183 -9.93 -3.17 0.84
C LEU A 183 -10.46 -3.68 -0.50
N VAL A 184 -11.48 -4.53 -0.46
CA VAL A 184 -12.23 -4.99 -1.63
C VAL A 184 -13.49 -4.15 -1.73
N LEU A 185 -13.47 -3.09 -2.55
CA LEU A 185 -14.53 -2.08 -2.55
C LEU A 185 -15.30 -2.00 -3.87
N THR A 186 -16.59 -1.72 -3.75
CA THR A 186 -17.39 -1.17 -4.85
C THR A 186 -17.00 0.29 -5.14
N HIS A 187 -17.49 0.87 -6.23
CA HIS A 187 -17.27 2.30 -6.52
C HIS A 187 -17.91 3.20 -5.46
N ALA A 188 -19.11 2.86 -4.97
CA ALA A 188 -19.80 3.63 -3.94
C ALA A 188 -19.03 3.62 -2.62
N GLU A 189 -18.52 2.46 -2.19
CA GLU A 189 -17.69 2.38 -0.99
C GLU A 189 -16.32 3.03 -1.20
N THR A 190 -15.73 2.95 -2.40
CA THR A 190 -14.50 3.70 -2.72
C THR A 190 -14.70 5.21 -2.51
N ALA A 191 -15.81 5.77 -3.00
CA ALA A 191 -16.13 7.19 -2.82
C ALA A 191 -16.34 7.57 -1.34
N ARG A 192 -16.92 6.66 -0.54
CA ARG A 192 -17.07 6.85 0.91
C ARG A 192 -15.71 6.91 1.62
N VAL A 193 -14.79 6.00 1.29
CA VAL A 193 -13.44 6.02 1.86
C VAL A 193 -12.69 7.30 1.47
N ILE A 194 -12.82 7.77 0.22
CA ILE A 194 -12.23 9.04 -0.23
C ILE A 194 -12.78 10.23 0.59
N ALA A 195 -14.06 10.23 0.93
CA ALA A 195 -14.70 11.31 1.68
C ALA A 195 -14.50 11.22 3.20
N ASP A 196 -13.87 10.14 3.71
CA ASP A 196 -13.70 9.93 5.13
C ASP A 196 -12.62 10.88 5.70
N PRO A 197 -12.93 11.65 6.77
CA PRO A 197 -11.99 12.62 7.33
C PRO A 197 -10.73 11.99 7.94
N ARG A 198 -10.71 10.68 8.18
CA ARG A 198 -9.52 9.95 8.65
C ARG A 198 -8.54 9.62 7.53
N VAL A 199 -8.94 9.74 6.26
CA VAL A 199 -8.06 9.55 5.10
C VAL A 199 -7.38 10.87 4.76
N ASN A 200 -6.06 10.91 4.88
CA ASN A 200 -5.27 12.15 4.82
C ASN A 200 -4.57 12.35 3.47
N HIS A 201 -4.45 11.29 2.67
CA HIS A 201 -3.85 11.35 1.35
C HIS A 201 -4.50 10.34 0.41
N LEU A 202 -4.65 10.70 -0.86
CA LEU A 202 -5.13 9.82 -1.91
C LEU A 202 -4.05 9.67 -2.99
N SER A 203 -3.62 8.44 -3.25
CA SER A 203 -2.79 8.12 -4.40
C SER A 203 -3.61 7.27 -5.37
N PHE A 204 -3.82 7.77 -6.58
CA PHE A 204 -4.59 7.09 -7.61
C PHE A 204 -3.73 6.90 -8.85
N THR A 205 -3.67 5.64 -9.32
CA THR A 205 -3.15 5.31 -10.64
C THR A 205 -4.25 4.65 -11.45
N GLY A 206 -4.65 5.25 -12.57
CA GLY A 206 -5.71 4.73 -13.41
C GLY A 206 -5.98 5.60 -14.63
N SER A 207 -7.18 5.50 -15.20
CA SER A 207 -7.56 6.30 -16.37
C SER A 207 -7.82 7.76 -16.00
N VAL A 208 -7.81 8.62 -17.02
CA VAL A 208 -8.17 10.04 -16.85
C VAL A 208 -9.62 10.20 -16.40
N GLU A 209 -10.56 9.38 -16.89
CA GLU A 209 -11.94 9.43 -16.39
C GLU A 209 -12.03 9.04 -14.92
N GLY A 210 -11.31 7.99 -14.51
CA GLY A 210 -11.28 7.56 -13.11
C GLY A 210 -10.69 8.60 -12.16
N GLY A 211 -9.71 9.40 -12.63
CA GLY A 211 -9.14 10.49 -11.84
C GLY A 211 -9.99 11.76 -11.80
N ARG A 212 -11.00 11.90 -12.68
CA ARG A 212 -11.93 13.05 -12.70
C ARG A 212 -13.19 12.81 -11.88
N ALA A 213 -13.61 11.55 -11.76
CA ALA A 213 -14.82 11.14 -11.04
C ALA A 213 -14.66 11.33 -9.53
#